data_AF-A0A7V9Q1V8-F1
#
_entry.id   AF-A0A7V9Q1V8-F1
#
_cell.length_a   1.000
_cell.length_b   1.000
_cell.length_c   1.000
_cell.angle_alpha   90.00
_cell.angle_beta   90.00
_cell.angle_gamma   90.00
#
_symmetry.space_group_name_H-M   'P 1'
#
loop_
_entity.id
_entity.type
_entity.pdbx_description
1 polymer ?
#
loop_
_entity_poly.entity_id
_entity_poly.type
_entity_poly.pdbx_seq_one_letter_code
_entity_poly.pdbx_strand_id
1 'polypeptide(L)' 'MPDPSHFGNDFDALASTGALGLDGLLAQLERLDGVEEAGVVRAALAGGVPEEVVLEELRREVQRRLTRTDAFYDQTQW' A
#
# COMPACT_ATOMS: atom_id res chain seq x y z
N MET A 1 2.37 27.05 -0.97
CA MET A 1 2.29 26.28 -2.22
C MET A 1 2.43 24.81 -1.86
N PRO A 2 1.43 23.96 -2.10
CA PRO A 2 1.66 22.52 -2.05
C PRO A 2 2.61 22.13 -3.20
N ASP A 3 3.54 21.22 -2.93
CA ASP A 3 4.53 20.73 -3.89
C ASP A 3 3.83 19.90 -4.99
N PRO A 4 3.93 20.28 -6.29
CA PRO A 4 3.29 19.55 -7.38
C PRO A 4 3.92 18.17 -7.66
N SER A 5 5.01 17.81 -6.98
CA SER A 5 5.73 16.54 -7.20
C SER A 5 5.06 15.31 -6.55
N HIS A 6 4.00 15.49 -5.75
CA HIS A 6 3.33 14.36 -5.07
C HIS A 6 2.31 13.62 -5.96
N PHE A 7 1.75 14.29 -6.98
CA PHE A 7 0.66 13.75 -7.81
C PHE A 7 1.08 12.60 -8.74
N GLY A 8 2.37 12.46 -9.05
CA GLY A 8 2.87 11.42 -9.96
C GLY A 8 3.20 10.09 -9.28
N ASN A 9 3.32 10.05 -7.95
CA ASN A 9 3.92 8.90 -7.26
C ASN A 9 2.93 7.78 -6.97
N ASP A 10 1.66 8.09 -6.67
CA ASP A 10 0.68 7.10 -6.25
C ASP A 10 0.12 6.28 -7.42
N PHE A 11 -0.04 6.91 -8.60
CA PHE A 11 -0.47 6.22 -9.82
C PHE A 11 0.59 5.22 -10.31
N ASP A 12 1.87 5.63 -10.27
CA ASP A 12 3.02 4.77 -10.55
C ASP A 12 3.18 3.68 -9.47
N ALA A 13 2.88 3.98 -8.21
CA ALA A 13 2.87 3.00 -7.12
C ALA A 13 1.77 1.94 -7.30
N LEU A 14 0.56 2.33 -7.72
CA LEU A 14 -0.53 1.41 -7.98
C LEU A 14 -0.19 0.45 -9.14
N ALA A 15 0.35 0.99 -10.24
CA ALA A 15 0.81 0.20 -11.38
C ALA A 15 1.95 -0.76 -11.00
N SER A 16 2.85 -0.33 -10.10
CA SER A 16 4.01 -1.12 -9.66
C SER A 16 3.68 -2.14 -8.57
N THR A 17 2.54 -2.03 -7.88
CA THR A 17 2.18 -2.89 -6.73
C THR A 17 2.20 -4.39 -7.10
N GLY A 18 1.83 -4.74 -8.33
CA GLY A 18 1.86 -6.13 -8.82
C GLY A 18 3.28 -6.72 -8.98
N ALA A 19 4.30 -5.87 -9.15
CA ALA A 19 5.69 -6.26 -9.27
C ALA A 19 6.46 -6.26 -7.93
N LEU A 20 5.85 -5.70 -6.87
CA LEU A 20 6.46 -5.67 -5.54
C LEU A 20 6.40 -7.06 -4.88
N GLY A 21 7.52 -7.42 -4.24
CA GLY A 21 7.58 -8.51 -3.28
C GLY A 21 7.12 -8.08 -1.88
N LEU A 22 7.16 -9.01 -0.93
CA LEU A 22 6.64 -8.83 0.44
C LEU A 22 7.16 -7.56 1.13
N ASP A 23 8.48 -7.36 1.15
CA ASP A 23 9.08 -6.22 1.83
C ASP A 23 8.68 -4.88 1.22
N GLY A 24 8.59 -4.82 -0.12
CA GLY A 24 8.18 -3.62 -0.84
C GLY A 24 6.72 -3.26 -0.55
N LEU A 25 5.85 -4.28 -0.45
CA LEU A 25 4.45 -4.09 -0.11
C LEU A 25 4.25 -3.68 1.35
N LEU A 26 5.02 -4.24 2.28
CA LEU A 26 5.00 -3.85 3.69
C LEU A 26 5.43 -2.39 3.87
N ALA A 27 6.53 -2.00 3.21
CA ALA A 27 6.99 -0.61 3.24
C ALA A 27 5.94 0.34 2.63
N GLN A 28 5.27 -0.08 1.55
CA GLN A 28 4.18 0.71 0.97
C GLN A 28 2.98 0.85 1.92
N LEU A 29 2.59 -0.23 2.59
CA LEU A 29 1.50 -0.22 3.57
C LEU A 29 1.81 0.72 4.73
N GLU A 30 3.04 0.70 5.25
CA GLU A 30 3.48 1.61 6.32
C GLU A 30 3.45 3.08 5.90
N ARG A 31 3.82 3.40 4.65
CA ARG A 31 3.70 4.76 4.09
C ARG A 31 2.25 5.22 3.96
N LEU A 32 1.30 4.30 3.83
CA LEU A 32 -0.14 4.56 3.75
C LEU A 32 -0.81 4.43 5.13
N ASP A 33 -0.09 4.86 6.18
CA ASP A 33 -0.49 4.83 7.58
C ASP A 33 -0.92 3.44 8.10
N GLY A 34 -0.40 2.36 7.50
CA GLY A 34 -0.75 0.97 7.81
C GLY A 34 0.25 0.23 8.71
N VAL A 35 0.88 0.94 9.65
CA VAL A 35 1.93 0.36 10.52
C VAL A 35 1.39 -0.78 11.39
N GLU A 36 0.17 -0.64 11.92
CA GLU A 36 -0.47 -1.69 12.71
C GLU A 36 -0.76 -2.94 11.86
N GLU A 37 -1.30 -2.75 10.65
CA GLU A 37 -1.59 -3.84 9.73
C GLU A 37 -0.31 -4.52 9.20
N ALA A 38 0.77 -3.78 8.99
CA ALA A 38 2.08 -4.36 8.70
C ALA A 38 2.57 -5.25 9.86
N GLY A 39 2.28 -4.85 11.10
CA GLY A 39 2.49 -5.69 12.28
C GLY A 39 1.69 -6.98 12.26
N VAL A 40 0.39 -6.91 11.89
CA VAL A 40 -0.49 -8.08 11.75
C VAL A 40 0.03 -9.04 10.67
N VAL A 41 0.49 -8.52 9.53
CA VAL A 41 1.06 -9.33 8.45
C VAL A 41 2.31 -10.07 8.91
N ARG A 42 3.23 -9.39 9.60
CA ARG A 42 4.43 -10.02 10.18
C ARG A 42 4.06 -11.11 11.19
N ALA A 43 3.04 -10.86 12.03
CA ALA A 43 2.55 -11.84 12.99
C ALA A 43 1.90 -13.06 12.30
N ALA A 44 1.16 -12.86 11.21
CA ALA A 44 0.55 -13.93 10.42
C ALA A 44 1.63 -14.85 9.80
N LEU A 45 2.68 -14.27 9.23
CA LEU A 45 3.82 -15.03 8.70
C LEU A 45 4.54 -15.81 9.81
N ALA A 46 4.78 -15.17 10.96
CA ALA A 46 5.38 -15.85 12.12
C ALA A 46 4.48 -16.98 12.67
N GLY A 47 3.15 -16.85 12.51
CA GLY A 47 2.16 -17.86 12.85
C GLY A 47 2.02 -19.00 11.82
N GLY A 48 2.80 -18.97 10.73
CA GLY A 48 2.81 -20.01 9.70
C GLY A 48 1.72 -19.86 8.64
N VAL A 49 1.10 -18.68 8.50
CA VAL A 49 0.23 -18.41 7.35
C VAL A 49 1.07 -18.47 6.07
N PRO A 50 0.61 -19.17 5.02
CA PRO A 50 1.35 -19.26 3.77
C PRO A 50 1.67 -17.89 3.18
N GLU A 51 2.92 -17.67 2.79
CA GLU A 51 3.39 -16.39 2.24
C GLU A 51 2.60 -15.95 1.00
N GLU A 52 2.21 -16.90 0.14
CA GLU A 52 1.39 -16.62 -1.05
C GLU A 52 0.04 -15.99 -0.71
N VAL A 53 -0.61 -16.47 0.37
CA VAL A 53 -1.89 -15.92 0.86
C VAL A 53 -1.68 -14.52 1.41
N VAL A 54 -0.61 -14.35 2.19
CA VAL A 54 -0.25 -13.04 2.76
C VAL A 54 0.05 -12.02 1.67
N LEU A 55 0.82 -12.40 0.65
CA LEU A 55 1.19 -11.55 -0.47
C LEU A 55 -0.04 -11.07 -1.25
N GLU A 56 -0.98 -11.96 -1.53
CA GLU A 56 -2.21 -11.62 -2.25
C GLU A 56 -3.07 -10.63 -1.46
N GLU A 57 -3.30 -10.89 -0.17
CA GLU A 57 -4.11 -10.00 0.67
C GLU A 57 -3.42 -8.66 0.93
N LEU A 58 -2.10 -8.66 1.12
CA LEU A 58 -1.31 -7.45 1.27
C LEU A 58 -1.35 -6.58 0.01
N ARG A 59 -1.24 -7.17 -1.19
CA ARG A 59 -1.40 -6.44 -2.47
C ARG A 59 -2.77 -5.78 -2.57
N ARG A 60 -3.83 -6.52 -2.26
CA ARG A 60 -5.21 -5.99 -2.31
C ARG A 60 -5.40 -4.81 -1.38
N GLU A 61 -4.85 -4.88 -0.17
CA GLU A 61 -5.01 -3.80 0.80
C GLU A 61 -4.19 -2.56 0.41
N VAL A 62 -2.96 -2.73 -0.06
CA VAL A 62 -2.16 -1.64 -0.61
C VAL A 62 -2.89 -0.96 -1.78
N GLN A 63 -3.41 -1.73 -2.73
CA GLN A 63 -4.19 -1.19 -3.85
C GLN A 63 -5.43 -0.42 -3.38
N ARG A 64 -6.20 -0.97 -2.43
CA ARG A 64 -7.38 -0.32 -1.87
C ARG A 64 -7.05 1.04 -1.24
N ARG A 65 -5.94 1.14 -0.50
CA ARG A 65 -5.50 2.38 0.16
C ARG A 65 -4.97 3.40 -0.84
N LEU A 66 -4.21 2.97 -1.85
CA LEU A 66 -3.78 3.84 -2.94
C LEU A 66 -4.98 4.44 -3.69
N THR A 67 -5.95 3.62 -4.09
CA THR A 67 -7.18 4.12 -4.74
C THR A 67 -7.96 5.10 -3.87
N ARG A 68 -8.05 4.84 -2.56
CA ARG A 68 -8.72 5.75 -1.62
C ARG A 68 -7.97 7.10 -1.49
N THR A 69 -6.65 7.04 -1.44
CA THR A 69 -5.78 8.23 -1.30
C THR A 69 -5.84 9.10 -2.55
N ASP A 70 -5.76 8.48 -3.72
CA ASP A 70 -5.93 9.13 -5.03
C ASP A 70 -7.29 9.84 -5.13
N ALA A 71 -8.38 9.14 -4.81
CA ALA A 71 -9.72 9.70 -4.81
C ALA A 71 -9.90 10.85 -3.79
N PHE A 72 -9.15 10.84 -2.68
CA PHE A 72 -9.18 11.93 -1.70
C PHE A 72 -8.49 13.18 -2.24
N TYR A 73 -7.33 13.04 -2.89
CA TYR A 73 -6.63 14.16 -3.50
C TYR A 73 -7.46 14.82 -4.61
N ASP A 74 -8.13 14.03 -5.46
CA ASP A 74 -9.05 14.55 -6.49
C ASP A 74 -10.22 15.37 -5.91
N GLN A 75 -10.76 14.97 -4.77
CA GLN A 75 -11.90 15.65 -4.14
C GLN A 75 -11.52 16.95 -3.41
N THR A 76 -10.25 17.10 -3.02
CA THR A 76 -9.78 18.22 -2.20
C THR A 76 -9.20 19.38 -3.04
N GLN A 77 -9.13 19.23 -4.37
CA GLN A 77 -8.63 20.25 -5.32
C GLN A 77 -9.67 21.26 -5.84
N TRP A 78 -10.63 21.70 -5.00
CA TRP A 78 -11.60 22.75 -5.35
C TRP A 78 -11.41 24.04 -4.55
#